data_AF-A0ABD2RQR4-F1
#
_entry.id   AF-A0ABD2RQR4-F1
#
_cell.length_a   1.000
_cell.length_b   1.000
_cell.length_c   1.000
_cell.angle_alpha   90.00
_cell.angle_beta   90.00
_cell.angle_gamma   90.00
#
_symmetry.space_group_name_H-M   'P 1'
#
loop_
_entity.id
_entity.type
_entity.pdbx_description
1 polymer ?
#
loop_
_entity_poly.entity_id
_entity_poly.type
_entity_poly.pdbx_seq_one_letter_code
_entity_poly.pdbx_strand_id
1 'polypeptide(L)'
;MFWTLDFLEQFNPFNIKNVPSNVDELVEVVEKSFKEMKVERLNHVFLTLLCCMNEVMKDSCGNNYKVSHMNKERLERENDLPLQVRCDVDAVNHALTLRQQ
;
A
#
# COMPACT_ATOMS: atom_id res chain seq x y z
N MET A 1 0.28 8.25 -7.07
CA MET A 1 -0.17 9.02 -5.88
C MET A 1 -1.37 8.31 -5.22
N PHE A 2 -1.21 7.02 -4.86
CA PHE A 2 -2.25 6.21 -4.20
C PHE A 2 -1.71 5.60 -2.89
N TRP A 3 -0.39 5.37 -2.79
CA TRP A 3 0.34 5.03 -1.56
C TRP A 3 0.03 5.90 -0.36
N THR A 4 0.05 7.19 -0.61
CA THR A 4 -0.24 8.19 0.39
C THR A 4 -1.71 8.14 0.76
N LEU A 5 -2.63 7.80 -0.15
CA LEU A 5 -4.05 7.75 0.16
C LEU A 5 -4.40 6.55 1.03
N ASP A 6 -3.95 5.32 0.73
CA ASP A 6 -4.25 4.15 1.58
C ASP A 6 -3.62 4.25 2.98
N PHE A 7 -2.41 4.80 3.07
CA PHE A 7 -1.76 5.06 4.36
C PHE A 7 -2.47 6.19 5.11
N LEU A 8 -2.73 7.32 4.45
CA LEU A 8 -3.39 8.47 5.07
C LEU A 8 -4.89 8.24 5.31
N GLU A 9 -5.55 7.30 4.63
CA GLU A 9 -6.94 6.90 4.89
C GLU A 9 -7.08 6.27 6.28
N GLN A 10 -6.03 5.60 6.76
CA GLN A 10 -5.95 5.10 8.14
C GLN A 10 -5.84 6.22 9.17
N PHE A 11 -5.25 7.36 8.78
CA PHE A 11 -5.12 8.57 9.61
C PHE A 11 -6.12 9.66 9.21
N ASN A 12 -7.09 9.35 8.34
CA ASN A 12 -8.02 10.35 7.83
C ASN A 12 -8.97 10.74 8.97
N PRO A 13 -9.20 12.04 9.23
CA PRO A 13 -10.16 12.51 10.24
C PRO A 13 -11.58 11.91 10.11
N PHE A 14 -11.94 11.31 8.97
CA PHE A 14 -13.19 10.56 8.83
C PHE A 14 -13.20 9.18 9.54
N ASN A 15 -12.05 8.52 9.66
CA ASN A 15 -11.87 7.30 10.45
C ASN A 15 -11.52 7.59 11.92
N ILE A 16 -11.02 8.79 12.22
CA ILE A 16 -10.79 9.25 13.57
C ILE A 16 -12.11 9.75 14.14
N LYS A 17 -12.65 9.06 15.15
CA LYS A 17 -13.97 9.40 15.74
C LYS A 17 -14.05 10.82 16.34
N ASN A 18 -12.90 11.48 16.57
CA ASN A 18 -12.78 12.83 17.09
C ASN A 18 -11.76 13.59 16.24
N VAL A 19 -12.18 14.67 15.57
CA VAL A 19 -11.23 15.54 14.85
C VAL A 19 -10.36 16.25 15.90
N PRO A 20 -9.03 16.04 15.91
CA PRO A 20 -8.17 16.65 16.91
C PRO A 20 -8.19 18.17 16.77
N SER A 21 -8.42 18.87 17.88
CA SER A 21 -8.55 20.33 17.93
C SER A 21 -7.21 21.03 18.18
N ASN A 22 -6.17 20.28 18.55
CA ASN A 22 -4.81 20.78 18.75
C ASN A 22 -3.76 19.72 18.38
N VAL A 23 -2.48 20.12 18.37
CA VAL A 23 -1.36 19.25 17.98
C VAL A 23 -1.18 18.07 18.93
N ASP A 24 -1.38 18.25 20.23
CA ASP A 24 -1.19 17.20 21.22
C ASP A 24 -2.24 16.08 21.04
N GLU A 25 -3.50 16.46 20.82
CA GLU A 25 -4.59 15.52 20.51
C GLU A 25 -4.34 14.76 19.20
N LEU A 26 -3.76 15.44 18.19
CA LEU A 26 -3.36 14.80 16.95
C LEU A 26 -2.28 13.74 17.19
N VAL A 27 -1.26 14.05 18.00
CA VAL A 27 -0.19 13.10 18.35
C VAL A 27 -0.76 11.88 19.07
N GLU A 28 -1.62 12.08 20.07
CA GLU A 28 -2.27 10.99 20.80
C GLU A 28 -3.09 10.07 19.88
N VAL A 29 -3.87 10.67 18.97
CA VAL A 29 -4.66 9.94 17.98
C VAL A 29 -3.77 9.11 17.06
N VAL A 30 -2.68 9.68 16.56
CA VAL A 30 -1.74 9.00 15.67
C VAL A 30 -1.06 7.83 16.39
N GLU A 31 -0.58 8.04 17.62
CA GLU A 31 0.03 6.98 18.42
C GLU A 31 -0.95 5.85 18.72
N LYS A 32 -2.19 6.19 19.07
CA LYS A 32 -3.24 5.21 19.34
C LYS A 32 -3.54 4.40 18.09
N SER A 33 -3.73 5.06 16.95
CA SER A 33 -3.99 4.41 15.66
C SER A 33 -2.85 3.47 15.27
N PHE A 34 -1.60 3.88 15.52
CA PHE A 34 -0.43 3.03 15.29
C PHE A 34 -0.43 1.80 16.20
N LYS A 35 -0.73 1.95 17.50
CA LYS A 35 -0.80 0.84 18.47
C LYS A 35 -1.96 -0.13 18.18
N GLU A 36 -3.08 0.38 17.66
CA GLU A 36 -4.27 -0.42 17.31
C GLU A 36 -4.18 -1.06 15.92
N MET A 37 -3.17 -0.72 15.12
CA MET A 37 -3.00 -1.26 13.78
C MET A 37 -2.70 -2.76 13.80
N LYS A 38 -3.57 -3.53 13.16
CA LYS A 38 -3.45 -4.98 13.03
C LYS A 38 -2.35 -5.36 12.02
N VAL A 39 -1.58 -6.40 12.32
CA VAL A 39 -0.48 -6.89 11.47
C VAL A 39 -1.01 -7.36 10.11
N GLU A 40 -2.19 -7.96 10.10
CA GLU A 40 -2.97 -8.37 8.93
C GLU A 40 -3.21 -7.18 7.98
N ARG A 41 -3.59 -6.03 8.54
CA ARG A 41 -3.80 -4.79 7.79
C ARG A 41 -2.49 -4.26 7.20
N LEU A 42 -1.38 -4.38 7.93
CA LEU A 42 -0.07 -4.00 7.43
C LEU A 42 0.35 -4.87 6.24
N ASN A 43 0.10 -6.19 6.31
CA ASN A 43 0.33 -7.08 5.18
C ASN A 43 -0.51 -6.67 3.96
N HIS A 44 -1.78 -6.28 4.17
CA HIS A 44 -2.63 -5.81 3.07
C HIS A 44 -2.08 -4.56 2.36
N VAL A 45 -1.57 -3.59 3.13
CA VAL A 45 -0.93 -2.38 2.60
C VAL A 45 0.36 -2.73 1.86
N PHE A 46 1.17 -3.63 2.42
CA PHE A 46 2.42 -4.07 1.80
C PHE A 46 2.19 -4.85 0.49
N LEU A 47 1.15 -5.69 0.40
CA LEU A 47 0.81 -6.37 -0.84
C LEU A 47 0.28 -5.41 -1.90
N THR A 48 -0.51 -4.41 -1.49
CA THR A 48 -0.81 -3.29 -2.40
C THR A 48 0.50 -2.68 -2.89
N LEU A 49 1.46 -2.39 -1.99
CA LEU A 49 2.86 -1.94 -2.26
C LEU A 49 3.48 -2.59 -3.47
N LEU A 50 3.60 -3.88 -3.38
CA LEU A 50 4.25 -4.68 -4.40
C LEU A 50 3.45 -4.70 -5.71
N CYS A 51 2.10 -4.78 -5.66
CA CYS A 51 1.26 -4.77 -6.85
C CYS A 51 1.44 -3.50 -7.69
N CYS A 52 1.37 -2.33 -7.08
CA CYS A 52 1.56 -1.09 -7.82
C CYS A 52 3.01 -0.91 -8.30
N MET A 53 4.02 -1.35 -7.53
CA MET A 53 5.42 -1.33 -8.01
C MET A 53 5.56 -2.14 -9.31
N ASN A 54 4.90 -3.30 -9.39
CA ASN A 54 4.86 -4.09 -10.62
C ASN A 54 4.24 -3.31 -11.79
N GLU A 55 3.14 -2.60 -11.55
CA GLU A 55 2.48 -1.83 -12.60
C GLU A 55 3.30 -0.60 -13.03
N VAL A 56 4.00 0.06 -12.10
CA VAL A 56 4.95 1.14 -12.39
C VAL A 56 6.09 0.64 -13.30
N MET A 57 6.61 -0.56 -13.03
CA MET A 57 7.68 -1.16 -13.84
C MET A 57 7.18 -1.49 -15.26
N LYS A 58 5.92 -1.88 -15.42
CA LYS A 58 5.30 -2.12 -16.74
C LYS A 58 5.04 -0.83 -17.51
N ASP A 59 4.67 0.25 -16.83
CA ASP A 59 4.36 1.56 -17.44
C ASP A 59 5.60 2.47 -17.58
N SER A 60 6.82 1.90 -17.63
CA SER A 60 8.09 2.66 -17.77
C SER A 60 8.23 3.81 -16.77
N CYS A 61 7.90 3.56 -15.50
CA CYS A 61 7.90 4.55 -14.41
C CYS A 61 6.80 5.62 -14.49
N GLY A 62 5.78 5.41 -15.34
CA GLY A 62 4.58 6.24 -15.40
C GLY A 62 3.71 6.14 -14.15
N ASN A 63 2.81 7.12 -13.98
CA ASN A 63 1.83 7.16 -12.88
C ASN A 63 0.42 6.76 -13.32
N ASN A 64 0.23 6.39 -14.59
CA ASN A 64 -1.08 6.12 -15.18
C ASN A 64 -1.46 4.63 -15.14
N TYR A 65 -0.95 3.92 -14.14
CA TYR A 65 -1.26 2.51 -13.94
C TYR A 65 -2.55 2.31 -13.15
N LYS A 66 -3.25 1.20 -13.45
CA LYS A 66 -4.36 0.73 -12.64
C LYS A 66 -3.83 -0.17 -11.54
N VAL A 67 -4.25 0.07 -10.30
CA VAL A 67 -3.89 -0.80 -9.18
C VAL A 67 -4.57 -2.17 -9.37
N SER A 68 -3.78 -3.24 -9.41
CA SER A 68 -4.30 -4.60 -9.49
C SER A 68 -4.97 -5.00 -8.17
N HIS A 69 -6.28 -5.30 -8.22
CA HIS A 69 -7.05 -5.74 -7.06
C HIS A 69 -6.87 -7.25 -6.83
N MET A 70 -6.13 -7.62 -5.78
CA MET A 70 -5.80 -9.02 -5.43
C MET A 70 -6.86 -9.75 -4.58
N ASN A 71 -7.98 -9.09 -4.24
CA ASN A 71 -9.01 -9.66 -3.34
C ASN A 71 -8.42 -10.17 -2.00
N LYS A 72 -7.57 -9.36 -1.37
CA LYS A 72 -6.77 -9.74 -0.19
C LYS A 72 -7.63 -10.31 0.96
N GLU A 73 -8.77 -9.70 1.24
CA GLU A 73 -9.72 -10.18 2.27
C GLU A 73 -10.29 -11.57 1.99
N ARG A 74 -10.46 -11.93 0.72
CA ARG A 74 -10.91 -13.28 0.35
C ARG A 74 -9.78 -14.29 0.56
N LEU A 75 -8.58 -13.98 0.07
CA LEU A 75 -7.40 -14.84 0.20
C LEU A 75 -7.01 -15.05 1.67
N GLU A 76 -7.13 -14.01 2.50
CA GLU A 76 -6.86 -14.12 3.93
C GLU A 76 -7.83 -15.07 4.64
N ARG A 77 -9.12 -14.98 4.33
CA ARG A 77 -10.13 -15.93 4.85
C ARG A 77 -9.87 -17.37 4.41
N GLU A 78 -9.28 -17.55 3.25
CA GLU A 78 -8.89 -18.86 2.70
C GLU A 78 -7.50 -19.34 3.20
N ASN A 79 -6.79 -18.52 3.99
CA ASN A 79 -5.39 -18.74 4.39
C ASN A 79 -4.42 -18.90 3.21
N ASP A 80 -4.74 -18.29 2.06
CA ASP A 80 -3.97 -18.33 0.82
C ASP A 80 -3.41 -16.94 0.45
N LEU A 81 -3.43 -15.99 1.39
CA LEU A 81 -2.86 -14.66 1.16
C LEU A 81 -1.33 -14.75 1.12
N PRO A 82 -0.67 -14.42 -0.01
CA PRO A 82 0.78 -14.45 -0.07
C PRO A 82 1.39 -13.35 0.81
N LEU A 83 2.62 -13.56 1.29
CA LEU A 83 3.38 -12.52 2.00
C LEU A 83 4.12 -11.57 1.05
N GLN A 84 4.26 -11.97 -0.22
CA GLN A 84 4.98 -11.21 -1.23
C GLN A 84 4.39 -11.44 -2.62
N VAL A 85 4.47 -10.42 -3.47
CA VAL A 85 4.08 -10.48 -4.87
C VAL A 85 5.35 -10.58 -5.72
N ARG A 86 5.39 -11.53 -6.65
CA ARG A 86 6.53 -11.65 -7.57
C ARG A 86 6.54 -10.48 -8.55
N CYS A 87 7.74 -9.99 -8.85
CA CYS A 87 7.93 -9.02 -9.92
C CYS A 87 7.82 -9.70 -11.29
N ASP A 88 7.29 -8.97 -12.26
CA ASP A 88 7.28 -9.40 -13.65
C ASP A 88 8.71 -9.36 -14.22
N VAL A 89 9.25 -10.53 -14.56
CA VAL A 89 10.63 -10.70 -14.99
C VAL A 89 10.89 -9.94 -16.29
N ASP A 90 9.92 -9.87 -17.19
CA ASP A 90 10.07 -9.17 -18.46
C ASP A 90 10.12 -7.66 -18.26
N ALA A 91 9.28 -7.14 -17.35
CA ALA A 91 9.32 -5.73 -16.96
C ALA A 91 10.66 -5.36 -16.28
N VAL A 92 11.18 -6.23 -15.41
CA VAL A 92 12.49 -6.04 -14.78
C VAL A 92 13.61 -6.03 -15.82
N ASN A 93 13.62 -6.99 -16.74
CA ASN A 93 14.63 -7.06 -17.81
C ASN A 93 14.58 -5.82 -18.72
N HIS A 94 13.39 -5.35 -19.05
CA HIS A 94 13.20 -4.14 -19.84
C HIS A 94 13.78 -2.91 -19.11
N ALA A 95 13.44 -2.72 -17.84
CA ALA A 95 13.97 -1.62 -17.02
C ALA A 95 15.50 -1.68 -16.87
N LEU A 96 16.08 -2.88 -16.72
CA LEU A 96 17.53 -3.05 -16.67
C LEU A 96 18.22 -2.66 -17.97
N THR A 97 17.59 -2.93 -19.12
CA THR A 97 18.11 -2.56 -20.44
C THR A 97 18.15 -1.03 -20.62
N LEU A 98 17.12 -0.32 -20.14
CA LEU A 98 17.06 1.15 -20.18
C LEU A 98 18.14 1.81 -19.29
N ARG A 99 18.57 1.16 -18.21
CA ARG A 99 19.61 1.69 -17.30
C ARG A 99 21.02 1.63 -17.90
N GLN A 100 21.25 0.82 -18.94
CA GLN A 100 22.57 0.63 -19.56
C GLN A 100 22.85 1.58 -20.74
N GLN A 101 21.96 2.54 -21.01
CA GLN A 101 22.13 3.63 -21.98
C GLN A 101 22.51 4.92 -21.24
#